data_AF-A0A094D9N9-F1
#
_entry.id   AF-A0A094D9N9-F1
#
_cell.length_a   1.000
_cell.length_b   1.000
_cell.length_c   1.000
_cell.angle_alpha   90.00
_cell.angle_beta   90.00
_cell.angle_gamma   90.00
#
_symmetry.space_group_name_H-M   'P 1'
#
loop_
_entity.id
_entity.type
_entity.pdbx_description
1 polymer ?
#
loop_
_entity_poly.entity_id
_entity_poly.type
_entity_poly.pdbx_seq_one_letter_code
_entity_poly.pdbx_strand_id
1 'polypeptide(L)'
;MATMNTKNISLQVESGESTTTTELEPNKERSAPNSPDILDHENSPVASPDFDNPAPDGGARAWTVAAGGAAILFCCLGFVNSFGVFQQYYLTHQLRSLSPDKIAWIGSITTYLQFGTGMVGGPMFDRYGSRVMQPAAVVYVFSMMMLSLCKEYWQIMLVQGVVMGSAMGFLQFPALAAVSQYFDKNRAAALGVVVSGSSIGGVVIPIALSKMLNESSLGFGWSGSIVAADDTVLAFKGVHGGAFPAADGFYVLYVDGHVDATILPPNVRRRSRYGSDARGISSSNCERIINIWPHYPRAPLLGASTLAGTQKRNYYILPSFTMKLQILTGLALATVVASNAFTFERLDKNNAALLVVDHQEGLKALVRDYGTAEFRNAVLAHATLGNIFNLPTILTTSADTGPNGQLPREIVALHPNTTIIHRQGEVNAWDNDEFRAAIKATGKKHIILAGVVTEVCTSFLALSLRQEGYSVWANTEASGTFNEKLAADANRRMEQAGVHLGGLFAIAMDLMRDWRNTPGSPELLPFLDVYLPDYSLLARAHGDAILNGTLIEGEKEIVNVVV
;
A
#
# COMPACT_ATOMS: atom_id res chain seq x y z
N MET A 1 -61.43 28.26 22.54
CA MET A 1 -60.06 28.80 22.40
C MET A 1 -59.61 28.50 20.99
N ALA A 2 -59.26 29.54 20.24
CA ALA A 2 -59.29 29.59 18.79
C ALA A 2 -58.12 28.89 18.09
N THR A 3 -58.43 28.41 16.90
CA THR A 3 -57.61 27.88 15.81
C THR A 3 -56.50 28.84 15.36
N MET A 4 -55.30 28.32 15.10
CA MET A 4 -54.26 29.00 14.32
C MET A 4 -54.12 28.34 12.96
N ASN A 5 -54.30 29.14 11.91
CA ASN A 5 -54.27 28.76 10.52
C ASN A 5 -53.05 29.40 9.85
N THR A 6 -52.42 28.60 9.00
CA THR A 6 -51.37 28.84 8.00
C THR A 6 -51.52 30.15 7.21
N LYS A 7 -50.39 30.78 6.83
CA LYS A 7 -50.25 31.52 5.56
C LYS A 7 -48.80 31.75 5.12
N ASN A 8 -48.48 31.26 3.92
CA ASN A 8 -47.38 31.65 3.05
C ASN A 8 -47.46 33.14 2.69
N ILE A 9 -46.32 33.84 2.56
CA ILE A 9 -46.21 35.02 1.66
C ILE A 9 -44.82 35.05 0.99
N SER A 10 -44.89 35.11 -0.33
CA SER A 10 -43.88 35.25 -1.37
C SER A 10 -43.39 36.69 -1.57
N LEU A 11 -42.21 36.81 -2.18
CA LEU A 11 -41.55 38.01 -2.69
C LEU A 11 -42.46 38.90 -3.57
N GLN A 12 -42.36 40.22 -3.42
CA GLN A 12 -42.51 41.19 -4.51
C GLN A 12 -41.58 42.40 -4.34
N VAL A 13 -41.14 42.85 -5.52
CA VAL A 13 -40.30 44.00 -5.87
C VAL A 13 -41.09 45.30 -5.74
N GLU A 14 -40.44 46.39 -5.33
CA GLU A 14 -40.93 47.74 -5.66
C GLU A 14 -39.75 48.69 -5.97
N SER A 15 -39.84 49.29 -7.15
CA SER A 15 -38.97 50.31 -7.73
C SER A 15 -39.55 51.71 -7.49
N GLY A 16 -38.70 52.72 -7.29
CA GLY A 16 -39.11 54.13 -7.32
C GLY A 16 -37.95 55.11 -7.19
N GLU A 17 -37.53 55.67 -8.33
CA GLU A 17 -36.54 56.75 -8.49
C GLU A 17 -36.98 58.09 -7.88
N SER A 18 -36.00 58.96 -7.56
CA SER A 18 -36.07 60.37 -7.99
C SER A 18 -34.68 60.99 -8.13
N THR A 19 -34.45 61.53 -9.31
CA THR A 19 -33.26 62.13 -9.92
C THR A 19 -33.09 63.59 -9.50
N THR A 20 -31.86 64.09 -9.38
CA THR A 20 -31.49 65.41 -9.94
C THR A 20 -29.99 65.46 -10.26
N THR A 21 -29.74 65.81 -11.51
CA THR A 21 -28.52 65.98 -12.32
C THR A 21 -27.66 67.20 -11.96
N THR A 22 -26.34 67.14 -12.17
CA THR A 22 -25.59 68.14 -12.98
C THR A 22 -24.23 67.58 -13.45
N GLU A 23 -23.99 67.59 -14.78
CA GLU A 23 -22.70 67.39 -15.44
C GLU A 23 -21.93 68.71 -15.62
N LEU A 24 -20.58 68.66 -15.77
CA LEU A 24 -19.73 69.35 -16.79
C LEU A 24 -18.22 69.40 -16.36
N GLU A 25 -17.39 68.49 -16.89
CA GLU A 25 -16.18 68.65 -17.77
C GLU A 25 -15.10 69.78 -17.51
N PRO A 26 -13.85 69.70 -18.06
CA PRO A 26 -12.60 69.39 -17.34
C PRO A 26 -11.46 70.45 -17.49
N ASN A 27 -10.20 70.06 -17.19
CA ASN A 27 -8.89 70.61 -17.66
C ASN A 27 -8.02 71.33 -16.59
N LYS A 28 -6.74 70.90 -16.44
CA LYS A 28 -5.53 71.68 -16.85
C LYS A 28 -4.22 71.13 -16.25
N GLU A 29 -3.32 70.72 -17.14
CA GLU A 29 -1.89 70.51 -16.90
C GLU A 29 -1.20 71.77 -16.35
N ARG A 30 -0.13 71.58 -15.57
CA ARG A 30 0.90 72.60 -15.36
C ARG A 30 2.29 71.98 -15.45
N SER A 31 2.94 72.24 -16.57
CA SER A 31 4.34 71.95 -16.88
C SER A 31 5.29 73.10 -16.50
N ALA A 32 6.57 72.75 -16.36
CA ALA A 32 7.81 73.49 -16.69
C ALA A 32 8.78 73.78 -15.50
N PRO A 33 10.12 73.91 -15.73
CA PRO A 33 10.80 74.02 -17.04
C PRO A 33 12.06 73.15 -17.28
N ASN A 34 12.35 72.96 -18.57
CA ASN A 34 13.60 72.47 -19.17
C ASN A 34 14.73 73.54 -19.14
N SER A 35 16.00 73.09 -19.18
CA SER A 35 17.09 73.47 -20.13
C SER A 35 18.49 73.13 -19.54
N PRO A 36 19.58 72.97 -20.31
CA PRO A 36 19.76 72.35 -21.64
C PRO A 36 20.96 71.35 -21.70
N ASP A 37 21.12 70.69 -22.86
CA ASP A 37 22.18 69.75 -23.26
C ASP A 37 23.64 70.19 -22.99
N ILE A 38 24.47 69.27 -22.49
CA ILE A 38 25.93 69.21 -22.75
C ILE A 38 26.35 67.74 -22.94
N LEU A 39 27.16 67.54 -23.99
CA LEU A 39 27.63 66.33 -24.66
C LEU A 39 28.48 65.35 -23.80
N ASP A 40 28.28 64.07 -24.10
CA ASP A 40 29.23 62.93 -24.16
C ASP A 40 30.52 62.97 -23.32
N HIS A 41 30.60 62.05 -22.34
CA HIS A 41 31.80 61.24 -22.13
C HIS A 41 31.46 59.89 -21.47
N GLU A 42 31.70 58.85 -22.27
CA GLU A 42 31.79 57.43 -21.92
C GLU A 42 32.72 57.18 -20.71
N ASN A 43 32.22 56.53 -19.65
CA ASN A 43 33.03 55.68 -18.78
C ASN A 43 32.14 54.68 -18.01
N SER A 44 32.33 53.41 -18.41
CA SER A 44 31.86 52.10 -17.95
C SER A 44 30.98 51.97 -16.69
N PRO A 45 29.87 51.19 -16.76
CA PRO A 45 29.06 50.85 -15.60
C PRO A 45 29.77 49.84 -14.70
N VAL A 46 29.75 50.13 -13.39
CA VAL A 46 29.97 49.14 -12.33
C VAL A 46 28.82 48.13 -12.43
N ALA A 47 29.14 46.89 -12.78
CA ALA A 47 28.16 45.81 -12.89
C ALA A 47 27.45 45.56 -11.54
N SER A 48 26.22 46.04 -11.42
CA SER A 48 25.22 45.45 -10.54
C SER A 48 24.93 44.02 -11.01
N PRO A 49 24.73 43.05 -10.12
CA PRO A 49 24.36 41.69 -10.54
C PRO A 49 23.01 41.74 -11.26
N ASP A 50 23.01 41.39 -12.54
CA ASP A 50 21.81 41.21 -13.37
C ASP A 50 20.84 40.25 -12.68
N PHE A 51 19.67 40.77 -12.28
CA PHE A 51 18.50 39.97 -11.91
C PHE A 51 17.50 39.81 -13.07
N ASP A 52 17.86 40.25 -14.28
CA ASP A 52 16.95 40.29 -15.45
C ASP A 52 17.32 39.28 -16.54
N ASN A 53 17.53 38.00 -16.19
CA ASN A 53 17.38 36.93 -17.19
C ASN A 53 15.95 36.39 -17.11
N PRO A 54 15.12 36.51 -18.17
CA PRO A 54 13.78 35.95 -18.17
C PRO A 54 13.86 34.43 -17.91
N ALA A 55 12.93 33.91 -17.10
CA ALA A 55 12.89 32.49 -16.77
C ALA A 55 12.91 31.67 -18.08
N PRO A 56 13.72 30.60 -18.16
CA PRO A 56 13.90 29.86 -19.41
C PRO A 56 12.62 29.18 -19.93
N ASP A 57 11.58 29.05 -19.09
CA ASP A 57 10.22 28.61 -19.45
C ASP A 57 10.17 27.32 -20.28
N GLY A 58 11.18 26.46 -20.09
CA GLY A 58 11.37 25.24 -20.85
C GLY A 58 12.85 24.88 -21.07
N GLY A 59 13.09 23.95 -22.00
CA GLY A 59 14.41 23.42 -22.32
C GLY A 59 14.86 22.27 -21.40
N ALA A 60 15.87 21.52 -21.85
CA ALA A 60 16.34 20.31 -21.16
C ALA A 60 16.77 20.58 -19.71
N ARG A 61 17.35 21.75 -19.42
CA ARG A 61 17.82 22.12 -18.08
C ARG A 61 16.64 22.38 -17.13
N ALA A 62 15.64 23.17 -17.53
CA ALA A 62 14.47 23.45 -16.69
C ALA A 62 13.66 22.17 -16.39
N TRP A 63 13.48 21.30 -17.38
CA TRP A 63 12.81 20.01 -17.19
C TRP A 63 13.63 19.02 -16.35
N THR A 64 14.96 19.08 -16.38
CA THR A 64 15.80 18.28 -15.48
C THR A 64 15.67 18.75 -14.03
N VAL A 65 15.55 20.08 -13.80
CA VAL A 65 15.26 20.63 -12.47
C VAL A 65 13.87 20.21 -11.99
N ALA A 66 12.85 20.24 -12.86
CA ALA A 66 11.51 19.73 -12.53
C ALA A 66 11.51 18.22 -12.21
N ALA A 67 12.25 17.40 -12.98
CA ALA A 67 12.40 15.98 -12.72
C ALA A 67 13.13 15.72 -11.38
N GLY A 68 14.16 16.52 -11.07
CA GLY A 68 14.85 16.46 -9.78
C GLY A 68 13.95 16.84 -8.61
N GLY A 69 13.11 17.88 -8.77
CA GLY A 69 12.09 18.25 -7.79
C GLY A 69 11.07 17.13 -7.59
N ALA A 70 10.60 16.51 -8.67
CA ALA A 70 9.65 15.37 -8.60
C ALA A 70 10.25 14.18 -7.84
N ALA A 71 11.53 13.87 -8.06
CA ALA A 71 12.24 12.82 -7.34
C ALA A 71 12.38 13.13 -5.84
N ILE A 72 12.67 14.38 -5.48
CA ILE A 72 12.72 14.79 -4.06
C ILE A 72 11.35 14.68 -3.40
N LEU A 73 10.27 15.07 -4.08
CA LEU A 73 8.92 14.94 -3.53
C LEU A 73 8.44 13.48 -3.46
N PHE A 74 8.88 12.63 -4.38
CA PHE A 74 8.67 11.19 -4.31
C PHE A 74 9.26 10.61 -3.02
N CYS A 75 10.54 10.87 -2.74
CA CYS A 75 11.22 10.36 -1.56
C CYS A 75 10.66 10.97 -0.27
N CYS A 76 10.56 12.30 -0.19
CA CYS A 76 10.12 12.97 1.02
C CYS A 76 8.62 12.71 1.28
N LEU A 77 7.76 13.29 0.46
CA LEU A 77 6.31 13.28 0.75
C LEU A 77 5.71 11.87 0.55
N GLY A 78 6.26 11.07 -0.37
CA GLY A 78 5.88 9.66 -0.51
C GLY A 78 6.24 8.81 0.71
N PHE A 79 7.42 9.02 1.31
CA PHE A 79 7.80 8.30 2.54
C PHE A 79 6.88 8.66 3.71
N VAL A 80 6.57 9.95 3.92
CA VAL A 80 5.66 10.37 5.00
C VAL A 80 4.25 9.82 4.83
N ASN A 81 3.76 9.74 3.59
CA ASN A 81 2.49 9.07 3.27
C ASN A 81 2.50 7.57 3.58
N SER A 82 3.69 6.96 3.74
CA SER A 82 3.86 5.54 4.07
C SER A 82 3.88 5.26 5.58
N PHE A 83 3.71 6.28 6.43
CA PHE A 83 3.77 6.13 7.89
C PHE A 83 2.78 5.09 8.44
N GLY A 84 1.60 4.93 7.83
CA GLY A 84 0.61 3.93 8.26
C GLY A 84 1.14 2.49 8.26
N VAL A 85 2.02 2.16 7.30
CA VAL A 85 2.66 0.83 7.24
C VAL A 85 3.65 0.66 8.39
N PHE A 86 4.46 1.69 8.67
CA PHE A 86 5.37 1.70 9.82
C PHE A 86 4.63 1.62 11.16
N GLN A 87 3.53 2.36 11.31
CA GLN A 87 2.71 2.35 12.53
C GLN A 87 2.17 0.94 12.81
N GLN A 88 1.64 0.25 11.79
CA GLN A 88 1.17 -1.12 11.92
C GLN A 88 2.31 -2.09 12.25
N TYR A 89 3.48 -1.92 11.62
CA TYR A 89 4.66 -2.71 11.92
C TYR A 89 5.15 -2.52 13.37
N TYR A 90 5.19 -1.28 13.85
CA TYR A 90 5.57 -0.96 15.22
C TYR A 90 4.61 -1.56 16.24
N LEU A 91 3.30 -1.48 15.99
CA LEU A 91 2.27 -2.11 16.82
C LEU A 91 2.41 -3.63 16.89
N THR A 92 2.90 -4.26 15.82
CA THR A 92 3.00 -5.71 15.70
C THR A 92 4.40 -6.24 15.98
N HIS A 93 5.43 -5.43 16.23
CA HIS A 93 6.82 -5.89 16.44
C HIS A 93 7.53 -5.13 17.58
N GLN A 94 8.15 -4.00 17.29
CA GLN A 94 9.09 -3.32 18.19
C GLN A 94 8.39 -2.60 19.35
N LEU A 95 7.18 -2.06 19.13
CA LEU A 95 6.46 -1.21 20.08
C LEU A 95 5.11 -1.84 20.52
N ARG A 96 5.00 -3.17 20.53
CA ARG A 96 3.78 -3.93 20.89
C ARG A 96 3.17 -3.54 22.25
N SER A 97 3.97 -3.04 23.18
CA SER A 97 3.56 -2.67 24.53
C SER A 97 3.03 -1.24 24.66
N LEU A 98 3.11 -0.43 23.60
CA LEU A 98 2.67 0.97 23.60
C LEU A 98 1.29 1.10 22.94
N SER A 99 0.54 2.13 23.35
CA SER A 99 -0.76 2.44 22.74
C SER A 99 -0.60 2.95 21.30
N PRO A 100 -1.58 2.70 20.40
CA PRO A 100 -1.57 3.25 19.04
C PRO A 100 -1.39 4.76 18.99
N ASP A 101 -2.00 5.48 19.94
CA ASP A 101 -1.87 6.93 20.10
C ASP A 101 -0.41 7.38 20.32
N LYS A 102 0.32 6.68 21.20
CA LYS A 102 1.75 6.99 21.45
C LYS A 102 2.59 6.79 20.20
N ILE A 103 2.31 5.76 19.41
CA ILE A 103 3.08 5.48 18.18
C ILE A 103 2.75 6.52 17.10
N ALA A 104 1.49 6.96 17.00
CA ALA A 104 1.06 7.96 16.02
C ALA A 104 1.81 9.30 16.15
N TRP A 105 2.26 9.67 17.36
CA TRP A 105 3.07 10.87 17.58
C TRP A 105 4.35 10.92 16.73
N ILE A 106 4.95 9.78 16.40
CA ILE A 106 6.16 9.72 15.56
C ILE A 106 5.87 10.31 14.18
N GLY A 107 4.79 9.86 13.54
CA GLY A 107 4.36 10.35 12.23
C GLY A 107 3.92 11.81 12.29
N SER A 108 3.15 12.17 13.31
CA SER A 108 2.68 13.55 13.51
C SER A 108 3.82 14.55 13.64
N ILE A 109 4.85 14.23 14.45
CA ILE A 109 6.04 15.08 14.60
C ILE A 109 6.86 15.14 13.31
N THR A 110 6.99 14.00 12.60
CA THR A 110 7.66 13.95 11.28
C THR A 110 7.02 14.95 10.32
N THR A 111 5.70 14.88 10.15
CA THR A 111 4.92 15.76 9.26
C THR A 111 4.98 17.21 9.74
N TYR A 112 4.84 17.45 11.04
CA TYR A 112 4.92 18.78 11.62
C TYR A 112 6.26 19.46 11.31
N LEU A 113 7.38 18.76 11.51
CA LEU A 113 8.71 19.30 11.22
C LEU A 113 8.99 19.40 9.72
N GLN A 114 8.48 18.45 8.92
CA GLN A 114 8.59 18.51 7.46
C GLN A 114 8.00 19.80 6.91
N PHE A 115 6.79 20.18 7.32
CA PHE A 115 6.16 21.42 6.84
C PHE A 115 6.63 22.66 7.62
N GLY A 116 6.87 22.52 8.92
CA GLY A 116 7.30 23.62 9.79
C GLY A 116 8.69 24.16 9.45
N THR A 117 9.61 23.30 8.99
CA THR A 117 10.93 23.76 8.53
C THR A 117 10.86 24.60 7.25
N GLY A 118 9.74 24.64 6.52
CA GLY A 118 9.55 25.52 5.37
C GLY A 118 9.67 27.01 5.70
N MET A 119 9.30 27.39 6.92
CA MET A 119 9.49 28.76 7.44
C MET A 119 10.96 29.21 7.40
N VAL A 120 11.89 28.27 7.57
CA VAL A 120 13.34 28.54 7.58
C VAL A 120 13.98 28.15 6.24
N GLY A 121 13.49 27.06 5.63
CA GLY A 121 14.03 26.48 4.40
C GLY A 121 13.91 27.39 3.19
N GLY A 122 12.78 28.11 3.06
CA GLY A 122 12.59 29.10 2.00
C GLY A 122 13.61 30.24 2.07
N PRO A 123 13.66 31.02 3.16
CA PRO A 123 14.63 32.10 3.31
C PRO A 123 16.10 31.67 3.21
N MET A 124 16.43 30.47 3.68
CA MET A 124 17.78 29.94 3.51
C MET A 124 18.11 29.61 2.05
N PHE A 125 17.15 29.08 1.28
CA PHE A 125 17.31 28.86 -0.16
C PHE A 125 17.50 30.19 -0.91
N ASP A 126 16.76 31.23 -0.54
CA ASP A 126 16.90 32.54 -1.18
C ASP A 126 18.30 33.15 -0.96
N ARG A 127 18.92 32.90 0.21
CA ARG A 127 20.25 33.43 0.57
C ARG A 127 21.43 32.60 0.06
N TYR A 128 21.31 31.26 0.09
CA TYR A 128 22.43 30.35 -0.18
C TYR A 128 22.23 29.49 -1.44
N GLY A 129 21.08 29.60 -2.09
CA GLY A 129 20.69 28.82 -3.26
C GLY A 129 20.55 27.33 -2.97
N SER A 130 20.74 26.51 -4.00
CA SER A 130 20.63 25.04 -3.93
C SER A 130 21.66 24.37 -3.01
N ARG A 131 22.67 25.10 -2.50
CA ARG A 131 23.67 24.55 -1.57
C ARG A 131 23.08 24.10 -0.24
N VAL A 132 21.94 24.65 0.18
CA VAL A 132 21.23 24.26 1.42
C VAL A 132 20.75 22.80 1.36
N MET A 133 20.50 22.28 0.16
CA MET A 133 19.94 20.94 -0.03
C MET A 133 20.99 19.83 0.17
N GLN A 134 22.27 20.12 -0.03
CA GLN A 134 23.36 19.13 0.09
C GLN A 134 23.52 18.57 1.52
N PRO A 135 23.66 19.39 2.58
CA PRO A 135 23.74 18.86 3.93
C PRO A 135 22.43 18.19 4.36
N ALA A 136 21.27 18.70 3.92
CA ALA A 136 19.98 18.10 4.21
C ALA A 136 19.86 16.69 3.62
N ALA A 137 20.35 16.47 2.39
CA ALA A 137 20.37 15.14 1.76
C ALA A 137 21.22 14.14 2.55
N VAL A 138 22.40 14.56 3.01
CA VAL A 138 23.27 13.70 3.85
C VAL A 138 22.59 13.32 5.16
N VAL A 139 21.96 14.29 5.83
CA VAL A 139 21.25 14.05 7.09
C VAL A 139 20.03 13.14 6.88
N TYR A 140 19.29 13.34 5.79
CA TYR A 140 18.14 12.49 5.44
C TYR A 140 18.56 11.03 5.23
N VAL A 141 19.61 10.78 4.43
CA VAL A 141 20.15 9.43 4.20
C VAL A 141 20.66 8.81 5.50
N PHE A 142 21.40 9.57 6.29
CA PHE A 142 21.86 9.12 7.60
C PHE A 142 20.69 8.74 8.50
N SER A 143 19.62 9.52 8.53
CA SER A 143 18.43 9.23 9.35
C SER A 143 17.72 7.94 8.90
N MET A 144 17.60 7.70 7.60
CA MET A 144 17.04 6.48 7.06
C MET A 144 17.87 5.24 7.42
N MET A 145 19.20 5.35 7.35
CA MET A 145 20.10 4.28 7.79
C MET A 145 20.02 4.03 9.30
N MET A 146 19.96 5.09 10.10
CA MET A 146 19.85 4.97 11.55
C MET A 146 18.51 4.39 11.99
N LEU A 147 17.42 4.69 11.28
CA LEU A 147 16.09 4.16 11.56
C LEU A 147 16.10 2.61 11.53
N SER A 148 16.88 2.02 10.63
CA SER A 148 17.05 0.57 10.48
C SER A 148 17.60 -0.13 11.74
N LEU A 149 18.32 0.61 12.60
CA LEU A 149 18.96 0.11 13.82
C LEU A 149 18.15 0.41 15.09
N CYS A 150 17.15 1.28 15.00
CA CYS A 150 16.33 1.69 16.13
C CYS A 150 15.43 0.54 16.62
N LYS A 151 15.38 0.33 17.93
CA LYS A 151 14.50 -0.67 18.57
C LYS A 151 13.56 -0.06 19.61
N GLU A 152 13.94 1.08 20.18
CA GLU A 152 13.22 1.76 21.24
C GLU A 152 12.41 2.95 20.72
N TYR A 153 11.28 3.26 21.37
CA TYR A 153 10.39 4.36 20.99
C TYR A 153 11.12 5.71 20.86
N TRP A 154 11.98 6.05 21.83
CA TRP A 154 12.69 7.33 21.82
C TRP A 154 13.69 7.43 20.66
N GLN A 155 14.30 6.30 20.25
CA GLN A 155 15.25 6.24 19.14
C GLN A 155 14.52 6.51 17.82
N ILE A 156 13.39 5.83 17.63
CA ILE A 156 12.53 6.00 16.45
C ILE A 156 12.00 7.44 16.42
N MET A 157 11.51 7.97 17.54
CA MET A 157 11.03 9.36 17.63
C MET A 157 12.12 10.38 17.24
N LEU A 158 13.34 10.20 17.74
CA LEU A 158 14.44 11.12 17.43
C LEU A 158 14.84 11.03 15.95
N VAL A 159 15.02 9.82 15.42
CA VAL A 159 15.55 9.62 14.07
C VAL A 159 14.48 9.86 12.99
N GLN A 160 13.32 9.20 13.10
CA GLN A 160 12.22 9.32 12.13
C GLN A 160 11.43 10.61 12.33
N GLY A 161 11.07 10.92 13.58
CA GLY A 161 10.29 12.12 13.91
C GLY A 161 11.07 13.40 13.67
N VAL A 162 12.20 13.56 14.37
CA VAL A 162 12.89 14.85 14.45
C VAL A 162 13.90 15.05 13.33
N VAL A 163 14.88 14.15 13.21
CA VAL A 163 16.01 14.32 12.28
C VAL A 163 15.53 14.22 10.84
N MET A 164 14.79 13.16 10.51
CA MET A 164 14.31 12.92 9.15
C MET A 164 13.26 13.96 8.73
N GLY A 165 12.25 14.24 9.58
CA GLY A 165 11.25 15.27 9.30
C GLY A 165 11.87 16.64 9.01
N SER A 166 12.87 17.05 9.80
CA SER A 166 13.59 18.32 9.56
C SER A 166 14.38 18.31 8.25
N ALA A 167 15.09 17.21 7.97
CA ALA A 167 15.87 17.09 6.74
C ALA A 167 14.98 17.11 5.48
N MET A 168 13.81 16.48 5.54
CA MET A 168 12.85 16.42 4.43
C MET A 168 12.33 17.79 4.03
N GLY A 169 12.04 18.69 4.99
CA GLY A 169 11.60 20.03 4.65
C GLY A 169 12.72 20.90 4.03
N PHE A 170 13.96 20.76 4.50
CA PHE A 170 15.12 21.40 3.86
C PHE A 170 15.49 20.84 2.49
N LEU A 171 14.87 19.74 2.07
CA LEU A 171 14.93 19.23 0.70
C LEU A 171 13.74 19.71 -0.13
N GLN A 172 12.52 19.57 0.41
CA GLN A 172 11.27 19.79 -0.32
C GLN A 172 11.03 21.25 -0.70
N PHE A 173 11.16 22.19 0.25
CA PHE A 173 10.84 23.60 -0.03
C PHE A 173 11.85 24.26 -0.98
N PRO A 174 13.17 24.06 -0.81
CA PRO A 174 14.15 24.51 -1.79
C PRO A 174 13.93 23.92 -3.19
N ALA A 175 13.49 22.66 -3.29
CA ALA A 175 13.17 22.04 -4.58
C ALA A 175 11.99 22.73 -5.29
N LEU A 176 10.91 23.02 -4.55
CA LEU A 176 9.73 23.74 -5.09
C LEU A 176 10.06 25.18 -5.48
N ALA A 177 10.91 25.85 -4.69
CA ALA A 177 11.39 27.20 -4.97
C ALA A 177 12.31 27.22 -6.20
N ALA A 178 13.22 26.26 -6.33
CA ALA A 178 14.10 26.13 -7.49
C ALA A 178 13.31 25.94 -8.78
N VAL A 179 12.31 25.07 -8.81
CA VAL A 179 11.46 24.86 -10.01
C VAL A 179 10.71 26.14 -10.36
N SER A 180 10.21 26.86 -9.37
CA SER A 180 9.54 28.15 -9.55
C SER A 180 10.41 29.24 -10.17
N GLN A 181 11.74 29.15 -10.04
CA GLN A 181 12.68 30.12 -10.65
C GLN A 181 12.98 29.80 -12.12
N TYR A 182 12.76 28.56 -12.58
CA TYR A 182 13.02 28.14 -13.96
C TYR A 182 11.80 28.26 -14.88
N PHE A 183 10.61 28.48 -14.31
CA PHE A 183 9.34 28.58 -15.05
C PHE A 183 8.54 29.79 -14.55
N ASP A 184 8.13 30.65 -15.47
CA ASP A 184 7.27 31.82 -15.22
C ASP A 184 5.89 31.59 -15.84
N LYS A 185 5.78 31.46 -17.18
CA LYS A 185 4.52 31.19 -17.88
C LYS A 185 3.95 29.79 -17.61
N ASN A 186 4.84 28.78 -17.56
CA ASN A 186 4.44 27.37 -17.37
C ASN A 186 4.64 26.89 -15.92
N ARG A 187 4.73 27.81 -14.96
CA ARG A 187 5.06 27.51 -13.56
C ARG A 187 4.11 26.50 -12.91
N ALA A 188 2.80 26.66 -13.12
CA ALA A 188 1.81 25.77 -12.56
C ALA A 188 1.94 24.33 -13.10
N ALA A 189 2.20 24.16 -14.40
CA ALA A 189 2.39 22.85 -15.01
C ALA A 189 3.67 22.17 -14.49
N ALA A 190 4.77 22.91 -14.39
CA ALA A 190 6.03 22.39 -13.85
C ALA A 190 5.91 21.98 -12.38
N LEU A 191 5.27 22.80 -11.54
CA LEU A 191 4.98 22.45 -10.15
C LEU A 191 4.02 21.26 -10.05
N GLY A 192 3.03 21.15 -10.95
CA GLY A 192 2.14 19.99 -11.04
C GLY A 192 2.90 18.68 -11.29
N VAL A 193 3.87 18.69 -12.22
CA VAL A 193 4.75 17.53 -12.46
C VAL A 193 5.57 17.18 -11.23
N VAL A 194 6.12 18.18 -10.54
CA VAL A 194 6.90 17.98 -9.30
C VAL A 194 6.04 17.36 -8.20
N VAL A 195 4.84 17.90 -7.98
CA VAL A 195 3.90 17.39 -6.97
C VAL A 195 3.42 15.98 -7.31
N SER A 196 3.25 15.64 -8.59
CA SER A 196 2.86 14.28 -9.00
C SER A 196 3.83 13.20 -8.53
N GLY A 197 5.13 13.54 -8.37
CA GLY A 197 6.13 12.64 -7.79
C GLY A 197 5.75 12.15 -6.39
N SER A 198 5.13 13.00 -5.57
CA SER A 198 4.67 12.62 -4.23
C SER A 198 3.54 11.59 -4.24
N SER A 199 2.61 11.69 -5.20
CA SER A 199 1.50 10.74 -5.34
C SER A 199 2.01 9.38 -5.80
N ILE A 200 2.97 9.35 -6.72
CA ILE A 200 3.62 8.11 -7.15
C ILE A 200 4.37 7.47 -5.98
N GLY A 201 5.14 8.25 -5.21
CA GLY A 201 5.85 7.77 -4.02
C GLY A 201 4.91 7.24 -2.94
N GLY A 202 3.79 7.94 -2.70
CA GLY A 202 2.76 7.52 -1.75
C GLY A 202 2.01 6.23 -2.12
N VAL A 203 2.14 5.75 -3.36
CA VAL A 203 1.63 4.43 -3.78
C VAL A 203 2.74 3.38 -3.78
N VAL A 204 3.91 3.71 -4.33
CA VAL A 204 5.02 2.76 -4.51
C VAL A 204 5.68 2.38 -3.18
N ILE A 205 6.03 3.36 -2.34
CA ILE A 205 6.77 3.15 -1.10
C ILE A 205 6.00 2.29 -0.06
N PRO A 206 4.70 2.51 0.21
CA PRO A 206 3.99 1.70 1.22
C PRO A 206 3.73 0.26 0.74
N ILE A 207 3.49 0.04 -0.57
CA ILE A 207 3.33 -1.31 -1.13
C ILE A 207 4.66 -2.07 -1.02
N ALA A 208 5.77 -1.43 -1.41
CA ALA A 208 7.09 -2.02 -1.29
C ALA A 208 7.42 -2.35 0.17
N LEU A 209 7.22 -1.41 1.10
CA LEU A 209 7.44 -1.62 2.53
C LEU A 209 6.58 -2.75 3.10
N SER A 210 5.29 -2.81 2.75
CA SER A 210 4.39 -3.87 3.24
C SER A 210 4.88 -5.25 2.82
N LYS A 211 5.25 -5.43 1.55
CA LYS A 211 5.76 -6.72 1.05
C LYS A 211 7.11 -7.08 1.68
N MET A 212 8.01 -6.11 1.79
CA MET A 212 9.33 -6.35 2.38
C MET A 212 9.24 -6.71 3.87
N LEU A 213 8.37 -6.03 4.63
CA LEU A 213 8.23 -6.24 6.07
C LEU A 213 7.39 -7.48 6.42
N ASN A 214 6.44 -7.88 5.58
CA ASN A 214 5.49 -8.96 5.89
C ASN A 214 5.73 -10.27 5.12
N GLU A 215 6.30 -10.23 3.91
CA GLU A 215 6.39 -11.41 3.03
C GLU A 215 7.83 -11.94 2.83
N SER A 216 8.87 -11.16 3.21
CA SER A 216 10.27 -11.55 2.98
C SER A 216 11.03 -11.81 4.29
N SER A 217 12.05 -12.67 4.26
CA SER A 217 12.96 -12.93 5.40
C SER A 217 13.93 -11.76 5.69
N LEU A 218 13.78 -10.64 4.96
CA LEU A 218 14.54 -9.42 5.15
C LEU A 218 13.91 -8.64 6.32
N GLY A 219 14.48 -8.78 7.52
CA GLY A 219 14.02 -8.04 8.69
C GLY A 219 14.05 -6.52 8.51
N PHE A 220 13.41 -5.79 9.44
CA PHE A 220 13.24 -4.33 9.48
C PHE A 220 14.49 -3.52 9.02
N GLY A 221 15.69 -3.98 9.40
CA GLY A 221 16.95 -3.33 9.05
C GLY A 221 17.28 -3.31 7.55
N TRP A 222 16.95 -4.38 6.81
CA TRP A 222 17.21 -4.47 5.37
C TRP A 222 16.17 -3.69 4.56
N SER A 223 14.91 -3.69 4.99
CA SER A 223 13.83 -2.95 4.34
C SER A 223 14.03 -1.44 4.41
N GLY A 224 14.41 -0.92 5.58
CA GLY A 224 14.78 0.49 5.74
C GLY A 224 16.03 0.86 4.92
N SER A 225 17.03 -0.02 4.86
CA SER A 225 18.28 0.24 4.12
C SER A 225 18.12 0.23 2.60
N ILE A 226 17.20 -0.58 2.07
CA ILE A 226 16.93 -0.66 0.62
C ILE A 226 16.13 0.57 0.15
N VAL A 227 15.12 0.99 0.94
CA VAL A 227 14.39 2.25 0.68
C VAL A 227 15.34 3.44 0.83
N ALA A 228 16.21 3.44 1.86
CA ALA A 228 17.26 4.44 2.02
C ALA A 228 18.19 4.51 0.80
N ALA A 229 18.59 3.37 0.24
CA ALA A 229 19.49 3.32 -0.92
C ALA A 229 18.83 3.86 -2.21
N ASP A 230 17.53 3.60 -2.42
CA ASP A 230 16.76 4.15 -3.54
C ASP A 230 16.59 5.67 -3.40
N ASP A 231 16.17 6.11 -2.21
CA ASP A 231 15.95 7.52 -1.89
C ASP A 231 17.25 8.34 -1.90
N THR A 232 18.38 7.73 -1.50
CA THR A 232 19.72 8.35 -1.60
C THR A 232 20.04 8.71 -3.05
N VAL A 233 19.86 7.77 -3.98
CA VAL A 233 20.24 7.98 -5.39
C VAL A 233 19.33 9.02 -6.05
N LEU A 234 18.04 9.03 -5.71
CA LEU A 234 17.06 9.99 -6.23
C LEU A 234 17.25 11.40 -5.64
N ALA A 235 17.50 11.51 -4.34
CA ALA A 235 17.77 12.79 -3.69
C ALA A 235 19.08 13.41 -4.18
N PHE A 236 20.18 12.64 -4.28
CA PHE A 236 21.44 13.16 -4.80
C PHE A 236 21.36 13.52 -6.29
N LYS A 237 20.69 12.71 -7.14
CA LYS A 237 20.47 13.09 -8.55
C LYS A 237 19.57 14.32 -8.69
N GLY A 238 18.56 14.47 -7.83
CA GLY A 238 17.69 15.64 -7.79
C GLY A 238 18.41 16.92 -7.36
N VAL A 239 19.31 16.83 -6.37
CA VAL A 239 20.14 17.94 -5.90
C VAL A 239 21.23 18.33 -6.91
N HIS A 240 21.79 17.36 -7.65
CA HIS A 240 22.91 17.57 -8.57
C HIS A 240 22.52 17.73 -10.05
N GLY A 241 21.26 17.56 -10.42
CA GLY A 241 20.73 17.74 -11.78
C GLY A 241 20.87 19.17 -12.37
N GLY A 242 21.48 20.11 -11.63
CA GLY A 242 21.75 21.48 -12.06
C GLY A 242 23.13 21.75 -12.67
N ALA A 243 24.21 21.01 -12.33
CA ALA A 243 25.54 21.23 -12.90
C ALA A 243 26.57 20.18 -12.42
N PHE A 244 27.00 19.24 -13.27
CA PHE A 244 28.38 18.74 -13.43
C PHE A 244 28.39 17.71 -14.58
N PRO A 245 29.27 17.84 -15.60
CA PRO A 245 29.57 16.71 -16.48
C PRO A 245 30.28 15.64 -15.66
N ALA A 246 29.95 14.38 -15.92
CA ALA A 246 30.48 13.18 -15.29
C ALA A 246 32.00 13.20 -15.09
N ALA A 247 32.47 13.68 -13.94
CA ALA A 247 33.81 13.53 -13.41
C ALA A 247 33.76 13.91 -11.93
N ASP A 248 34.47 13.16 -11.11
CA ASP A 248 34.65 13.33 -9.65
C ASP A 248 33.60 12.59 -8.81
N GLY A 249 33.75 11.26 -8.78
CA GLY A 249 32.97 10.34 -7.96
C GLY A 249 33.37 10.37 -6.48
N PHE A 250 32.37 10.54 -5.62
CA PHE A 250 32.39 10.04 -4.24
C PHE A 250 32.09 8.54 -4.28
N TYR A 251 32.98 7.72 -3.72
CA TYR A 251 32.79 6.28 -3.60
C TYR A 251 32.67 5.93 -2.11
N VAL A 252 31.53 5.36 -1.71
CA VAL A 252 31.41 4.65 -0.43
C VAL A 252 31.58 3.17 -0.74
N LEU A 253 32.73 2.59 -0.35
CA LEU A 253 33.01 1.16 -0.49
C LEU A 253 32.42 0.43 0.72
N TYR A 254 31.47 -0.46 0.47
CA TYR A 254 30.99 -1.43 1.46
C TYR A 254 31.79 -2.72 1.30
N VAL A 255 32.58 -3.09 2.31
CA VAL A 255 33.19 -4.42 2.41
C VAL A 255 33.03 -4.90 3.85
N ASP A 256 32.33 -6.03 4.03
CA ASP A 256 32.25 -6.85 5.24
C ASP A 256 32.28 -6.10 6.59
N GLY A 257 31.23 -5.32 6.86
CA GLY A 257 30.86 -4.93 8.23
C GLY A 257 31.71 -3.83 8.89
N HIS A 258 32.61 -3.17 8.19
CA HIS A 258 33.35 -2.01 8.72
C HIS A 258 33.25 -0.79 7.80
N VAL A 259 32.99 0.39 8.39
CA VAL A 259 32.93 1.68 7.69
C VAL A 259 34.27 2.38 7.85
N ASP A 260 35.08 2.42 6.79
CA ASP A 260 36.25 3.30 6.71
C ASP A 260 35.96 4.47 5.76
N ALA A 261 35.71 5.65 6.34
CA ALA A 261 35.56 6.88 5.58
C ALA A 261 36.94 7.54 5.39
N THR A 262 37.61 7.24 4.28
CA THR A 262 38.87 7.93 3.94
C THR A 262 38.60 9.07 2.97
N ILE A 263 38.81 10.32 3.43
CA ILE A 263 38.78 11.52 2.59
C ILE A 263 40.16 11.65 1.93
N LEU A 264 40.24 11.51 0.61
CA LEU A 264 41.45 11.91 -0.12
C LEU A 264 41.44 13.43 -0.33
N PRO A 265 42.54 14.14 0.00
CA PRO A 265 42.57 15.59 -0.12
C PRO A 265 42.61 16.04 -1.59
N PRO A 266 41.94 17.15 -1.94
CA PRO A 266 41.93 17.68 -3.30
C PRO A 266 43.16 18.59 -3.48
N ASN A 267 44.11 18.20 -4.34
CA ASN A 267 44.95 19.10 -5.17
C ASN A 267 46.19 18.37 -5.73
N VAL A 268 46.16 17.94 -7.00
CA VAL A 268 47.21 18.24 -7.98
C VAL A 268 46.55 18.46 -9.35
N ARG A 269 46.87 19.61 -9.95
CA ARG A 269 46.19 20.29 -11.06
C ARG A 269 46.50 19.74 -12.46
N ARG A 270 45.64 20.17 -13.39
CA ARG A 270 45.79 20.33 -14.84
C ARG A 270 47.23 20.53 -15.39
N ARG A 271 47.43 19.88 -16.56
CA ARG A 271 48.15 20.25 -17.80
C ARG A 271 49.69 20.31 -17.79
N SER A 272 50.33 19.51 -18.66
CA SER A 272 51.05 19.98 -19.86
C SER A 272 51.70 18.83 -20.63
N ARG A 273 51.93 19.08 -21.93
CA ARG A 273 52.57 18.28 -22.98
C ARG A 273 54.06 17.95 -22.70
N TYR A 274 54.56 17.00 -23.50
CA TYR A 274 55.95 16.59 -23.79
C TYR A 274 56.61 15.50 -22.92
N GLY A 275 57.02 14.43 -23.63
CA GLY A 275 58.41 13.93 -23.66
C GLY A 275 58.95 13.13 -22.48
N SER A 276 59.29 11.87 -22.74
CA SER A 276 60.43 11.10 -22.22
C SER A 276 61.30 11.75 -21.14
N ASP A 277 61.38 11.15 -19.95
CA ASP A 277 62.61 10.57 -19.38
C ASP A 277 62.44 10.09 -17.92
N ALA A 278 63.37 9.24 -17.52
CA ALA A 278 63.28 8.26 -16.45
C ALA A 278 63.69 8.74 -15.03
N ARG A 279 63.38 7.86 -14.06
CA ARG A 279 64.05 7.59 -12.77
C ARG A 279 63.78 8.49 -11.54
N GLY A 280 63.28 7.81 -10.49
CA GLY A 280 63.77 7.94 -9.11
C GLY A 280 62.88 8.72 -8.15
N ILE A 281 62.36 8.05 -7.12
CA ILE A 281 62.40 8.45 -5.70
C ILE A 281 61.86 7.28 -4.86
N SER A 282 62.61 6.95 -3.80
CA SER A 282 62.50 5.75 -2.98
C SER A 282 61.59 5.90 -1.76
N SER A 283 61.24 4.73 -1.23
CA SER A 283 60.58 4.44 0.04
C SER A 283 61.22 5.12 1.27
N SER A 284 60.55 6.11 1.84
CA SER A 284 60.59 6.42 3.27
C SER A 284 59.48 7.43 3.57
N ASN A 285 58.39 7.00 4.21
CA ASN A 285 57.46 7.81 5.03
C ASN A 285 56.12 7.12 5.39
N CYS A 286 55.94 5.81 5.11
CA CYS A 286 54.73 5.07 5.54
C CYS A 286 54.82 4.39 6.92
N GLU A 287 55.73 4.83 7.80
CA GLU A 287 55.74 4.39 9.20
C GLU A 287 55.63 5.59 10.14
N ARG A 288 54.39 6.02 10.41
CA ARG A 288 53.95 6.76 11.60
C ARG A 288 52.50 7.20 11.38
N ILE A 289 51.55 6.38 11.85
CA ILE A 289 50.21 6.69 12.42
C ILE A 289 49.53 5.32 12.60
N ILE A 290 50.05 4.49 13.48
CA ILE A 290 49.29 3.39 14.12
C ILE A 290 49.83 3.33 15.54
N ASN A 291 49.15 4.01 16.46
CA ASN A 291 49.19 3.76 17.90
C ASN A 291 48.19 4.73 18.54
N ILE A 292 47.04 4.23 19.00
CA ILE A 292 46.28 4.61 20.20
C ILE A 292 45.02 3.72 20.22
N TRP A 293 44.84 2.99 21.34
CA TRP A 293 43.79 2.03 21.77
C TRP A 293 44.16 0.52 21.81
N PRO A 294 44.43 -0.02 23.02
CA PRO A 294 44.67 -1.43 23.29
C PRO A 294 43.40 -2.16 23.78
N HIS A 295 43.46 -3.50 23.72
CA HIS A 295 42.58 -4.54 24.29
C HIS A 295 41.53 -5.14 23.33
N TYR A 296 41.83 -6.30 22.74
CA TYR A 296 41.14 -7.59 22.91
C TYR A 296 42.00 -8.72 22.26
N PRO A 297 41.92 -9.99 22.70
CA PRO A 297 42.93 -11.01 22.46
C PRO A 297 42.82 -11.71 21.10
N ARG A 298 43.99 -12.06 20.56
CA ARG A 298 44.23 -12.76 19.29
C ARG A 298 43.75 -14.21 19.34
N ALA A 299 43.07 -14.67 18.29
CA ALA A 299 42.96 -16.08 17.95
C ALA A 299 43.94 -16.42 16.81
N PRO A 300 44.64 -17.57 16.84
CA PRO A 300 45.71 -17.87 15.89
C PRO A 300 45.16 -18.59 14.64
N LEU A 301 45.58 -18.16 13.45
CA LEU A 301 45.48 -18.98 12.25
C LEU A 301 46.86 -19.19 11.64
N LEU A 302 47.15 -20.47 11.43
CA LEU A 302 48.39 -21.05 10.96
C LEU A 302 48.79 -20.57 9.55
N GLY A 303 50.11 -20.43 9.36
CA GLY A 303 50.80 -21.01 8.21
C GLY A 303 50.61 -20.32 6.85
N ALA A 304 51.29 -19.20 6.66
CA ALA A 304 51.63 -18.69 5.34
C ALA A 304 52.81 -19.47 4.76
N SER A 305 52.64 -20.14 3.62
CA SER A 305 53.67 -20.27 2.57
C SER A 305 53.14 -21.06 1.39
N THR A 306 52.94 -20.42 0.24
CA THR A 306 53.63 -20.74 -1.03
C THR A 306 53.00 -20.01 -2.20
N LEU A 307 53.86 -19.69 -3.17
CA LEU A 307 53.59 -19.20 -4.53
C LEU A 307 53.43 -17.69 -4.70
N ALA A 308 54.60 -17.03 -4.75
CA ALA A 308 54.80 -15.89 -5.62
C ALA A 308 54.53 -16.29 -7.08
N GLY A 309 53.59 -15.61 -7.72
CA GLY A 309 53.26 -15.74 -9.13
C GLY A 309 52.72 -14.42 -9.66
N THR A 310 53.49 -13.80 -10.52
CA THR A 310 53.29 -12.49 -11.14
C THR A 310 51.93 -12.40 -11.85
N GLN A 311 50.98 -11.64 -11.30
CA GLN A 311 49.80 -11.18 -12.06
C GLN A 311 49.73 -9.66 -12.05
N LYS A 312 49.89 -9.06 -13.23
CA LYS A 312 49.49 -7.68 -13.51
C LYS A 312 48.02 -7.52 -13.13
N ARG A 313 47.74 -6.84 -12.01
CA ARG A 313 46.37 -6.40 -11.69
C ARG A 313 46.00 -5.26 -12.64
N ASN A 314 45.31 -5.60 -13.73
CA ASN A 314 44.53 -4.62 -14.47
C ASN A 314 43.40 -4.13 -13.55
N TYR A 315 43.45 -2.86 -13.16
CA TYR A 315 42.33 -2.18 -12.53
C TYR A 315 41.27 -1.92 -13.61
N TYR A 316 40.33 -2.86 -13.77
CA TYR A 316 39.09 -2.57 -14.45
C TYR A 316 38.22 -1.75 -13.50
N ILE A 317 38.14 -0.45 -13.75
CA ILE A 317 37.09 0.41 -13.21
C ILE A 317 35.77 -0.23 -13.69
N LEU A 318 34.96 -0.71 -12.74
CA LEU A 318 33.68 -1.37 -12.99
C LEU A 318 32.53 -0.37 -12.74
N PRO A 319 32.19 0.53 -13.69
CA PRO A 319 30.95 1.29 -13.63
C PRO A 319 29.72 0.41 -13.96
N SER A 320 29.94 -0.83 -14.39
CA SER A 320 28.90 -1.73 -14.91
C SER A 320 28.24 -2.63 -13.85
N PHE A 321 28.74 -2.68 -12.61
CA PHE A 321 28.17 -3.56 -11.57
C PHE A 321 27.03 -2.88 -10.79
N THR A 322 27.16 -1.58 -10.50
CA THR A 322 26.11 -0.79 -9.83
C THR A 322 24.89 -0.59 -10.72
N MET A 323 25.07 -0.35 -12.03
CA MET A 323 23.94 -0.19 -12.97
C MET A 323 23.18 -1.50 -13.21
N LYS A 324 23.86 -2.65 -13.19
CA LYS A 324 23.21 -3.97 -13.34
C LYS A 324 22.41 -4.38 -12.10
N LEU A 325 22.91 -4.06 -10.91
CA LEU A 325 22.15 -4.25 -9.67
C LEU A 325 20.92 -3.32 -9.64
N GLN A 326 21.03 -2.09 -10.18
CA GLN A 326 19.95 -1.10 -10.26
C GLN A 326 18.84 -1.43 -11.25
N ILE A 327 19.20 -1.99 -12.42
CA ILE A 327 18.19 -2.53 -13.33
C ILE A 327 17.52 -3.73 -12.67
N LEU A 328 18.26 -4.62 -11.99
CA LEU A 328 17.63 -5.74 -11.28
C LEU A 328 16.74 -5.32 -10.10
N THR A 329 17.10 -4.30 -9.31
CA THR A 329 16.26 -3.83 -8.19
C THR A 329 15.07 -3.00 -8.67
N GLY A 330 15.24 -2.17 -9.71
CA GLY A 330 14.14 -1.43 -10.34
C GLY A 330 13.18 -2.33 -11.12
N LEU A 331 13.68 -3.35 -11.82
CA LEU A 331 12.85 -4.39 -12.43
C LEU A 331 12.19 -5.26 -11.36
N ALA A 332 12.89 -5.59 -10.26
CA ALA A 332 12.30 -6.32 -9.13
C ALA A 332 11.15 -5.52 -8.52
N LEU A 333 11.32 -4.22 -8.28
CA LEU A 333 10.26 -3.34 -7.77
C LEU A 333 9.10 -3.24 -8.79
N ALA A 334 9.39 -3.11 -10.09
CA ALA A 334 8.38 -3.09 -11.13
C ALA A 334 7.63 -4.44 -11.26
N THR A 335 8.30 -5.58 -11.08
CA THR A 335 7.65 -6.91 -11.06
C THR A 335 6.85 -7.16 -9.78
N VAL A 336 7.30 -6.60 -8.64
CA VAL A 336 6.59 -6.66 -7.36
C VAL A 336 5.33 -5.78 -7.38
N VAL A 337 5.35 -4.68 -8.14
CA VAL A 337 4.19 -3.80 -8.38
C VAL A 337 3.26 -4.37 -9.47
N ALA A 338 3.78 -5.09 -10.46
CA ALA A 338 2.99 -5.64 -11.57
C ALA A 338 2.20 -6.93 -11.24
N SER A 339 2.41 -7.58 -10.09
CA SER A 339 1.81 -8.90 -9.82
C SER A 339 0.58 -8.91 -8.90
N ASN A 340 -0.02 -7.77 -8.56
CA ASN A 340 -1.25 -7.74 -7.76
C ASN A 340 -2.47 -7.34 -8.59
N ALA A 341 -2.65 -7.97 -9.75
CA ALA A 341 -3.98 -7.99 -10.35
C ALA A 341 -4.87 -8.83 -9.43
N PHE A 342 -5.85 -8.19 -8.78
CA PHE A 342 -6.89 -8.93 -8.06
C PHE A 342 -7.54 -9.90 -9.03
N THR A 343 -7.33 -11.19 -8.79
CA THR A 343 -7.94 -12.25 -9.59
C THR A 343 -9.23 -12.64 -8.90
N PHE A 344 -10.35 -12.29 -9.51
CA PHE A 344 -11.65 -12.71 -9.00
C PHE A 344 -11.87 -14.19 -9.35
N GLU A 345 -11.48 -15.06 -8.43
CA GLU A 345 -11.81 -16.48 -8.49
C GLU A 345 -13.30 -16.67 -8.16
N ARG A 346 -14.03 -17.35 -9.05
CA ARG A 346 -15.49 -17.49 -8.95
C ARG A 346 -15.91 -18.96 -8.95
N LEU A 347 -17.02 -19.30 -8.26
CA LEU A 347 -17.57 -20.66 -8.20
C LEU A 347 -18.11 -21.17 -9.54
N ASP A 348 -17.49 -22.19 -10.12
CA ASP A 348 -18.06 -22.88 -11.27
C ASP A 348 -18.84 -24.12 -10.82
N LYS A 349 -20.15 -24.16 -11.07
CA LYS A 349 -21.01 -25.32 -10.76
C LYS A 349 -20.53 -26.62 -11.40
N ASN A 350 -19.82 -26.56 -12.53
CA ASN A 350 -19.26 -27.75 -13.18
C ASN A 350 -17.94 -28.21 -12.53
N ASN A 351 -17.30 -27.37 -11.73
CA ASN A 351 -16.03 -27.64 -11.05
C ASN A 351 -16.17 -27.64 -9.52
N ALA A 352 -17.40 -27.63 -8.99
CA ALA A 352 -17.68 -27.55 -7.57
C ALA A 352 -18.17 -28.89 -6.99
N ALA A 353 -17.76 -29.17 -5.75
CA ALA A 353 -18.32 -30.20 -4.87
C ALA A 353 -18.81 -29.56 -3.56
N LEU A 354 -19.81 -30.16 -2.93
CA LEU A 354 -20.44 -29.70 -1.70
C LEU A 354 -20.10 -30.63 -0.53
N LEU A 355 -19.69 -30.06 0.60
CA LEU A 355 -19.33 -30.82 1.81
C LEU A 355 -20.21 -30.41 2.99
N VAL A 356 -20.87 -31.41 3.58
CA VAL A 356 -21.65 -31.26 4.80
C VAL A 356 -20.88 -31.94 5.93
N VAL A 357 -20.29 -31.15 6.81
CA VAL A 357 -19.27 -31.60 7.76
C VAL A 357 -19.82 -31.59 9.18
N ASP A 358 -20.02 -32.78 9.75
CA ASP A 358 -20.31 -32.95 11.18
C ASP A 358 -21.54 -32.15 11.70
N HIS A 359 -22.55 -31.96 10.84
CA HIS A 359 -23.83 -31.36 11.23
C HIS A 359 -24.69 -32.31 12.08
N GLN A 360 -24.10 -32.94 13.08
CA GLN A 360 -24.70 -34.00 13.89
C GLN A 360 -25.61 -33.43 14.99
N GLU A 361 -26.63 -34.20 15.40
CA GLU A 361 -27.63 -33.75 16.38
C GLU A 361 -27.03 -33.31 17.73
N GLY A 362 -26.01 -34.01 18.22
CA GLY A 362 -25.34 -33.66 19.47
C GLY A 362 -24.46 -32.42 19.35
N LEU A 363 -23.67 -32.31 18.26
CA LEU A 363 -22.78 -31.18 18.05
C LEU A 363 -23.52 -29.86 17.86
N LYS A 364 -24.72 -29.88 17.26
CA LYS A 364 -25.57 -28.69 17.12
C LYS A 364 -25.93 -28.03 18.45
N ALA A 365 -25.96 -28.78 19.57
CA ALA A 365 -26.24 -28.22 20.88
C ALA A 365 -25.12 -27.28 21.40
N LEU A 366 -23.94 -27.35 20.78
CA LEU A 366 -22.78 -26.49 21.07
C LEU A 366 -22.84 -25.15 20.34
N VAL A 367 -23.67 -25.04 19.30
CA VAL A 367 -23.81 -23.82 18.48
C VAL A 367 -24.59 -22.76 19.26
N ARG A 368 -23.96 -21.60 19.47
CA ARG A 368 -24.51 -20.47 20.25
C ARG A 368 -24.29 -19.11 19.59
N ASP A 369 -23.58 -19.08 18.46
CA ASP A 369 -23.40 -17.89 17.61
C ASP A 369 -24.58 -17.64 16.67
N TYR A 370 -25.54 -18.57 16.59
CA TYR A 370 -26.79 -18.43 15.83
C TYR A 370 -28.02 -18.85 16.64
N GLY A 371 -29.20 -18.36 16.25
CA GLY A 371 -30.46 -18.89 16.74
C GLY A 371 -30.70 -20.32 16.22
N THR A 372 -31.25 -21.23 17.03
CA THR A 372 -31.41 -22.65 16.64
C THR A 372 -32.25 -22.83 15.37
N ALA A 373 -33.33 -22.08 15.21
CA ALA A 373 -34.20 -22.16 14.04
C ALA A 373 -33.51 -21.63 12.77
N GLU A 374 -32.84 -20.48 12.90
CA GLU A 374 -32.04 -19.86 11.84
C GLU A 374 -30.91 -20.79 11.38
N PHE A 375 -30.12 -21.32 12.33
CA PHE A 375 -29.03 -22.23 12.01
C PHE A 375 -29.51 -23.53 11.36
N ARG A 376 -30.59 -24.13 11.88
CA ARG A 376 -31.19 -25.31 11.26
C ARG A 376 -31.61 -25.03 9.83
N ASN A 377 -32.23 -23.88 9.58
CA ASN A 377 -32.65 -23.47 8.24
C ASN A 377 -31.45 -23.31 7.30
N ALA A 378 -30.39 -22.62 7.74
CA ALA A 378 -29.16 -22.42 6.95
C ALA A 378 -28.45 -23.74 6.61
N VAL A 379 -28.36 -24.68 7.56
CA VAL A 379 -27.76 -26.00 7.34
C VAL A 379 -28.53 -26.81 6.31
N LEU A 380 -29.87 -26.81 6.38
CA LEU A 380 -30.70 -27.50 5.39
C LEU A 380 -30.58 -26.84 4.02
N ALA A 381 -30.54 -25.51 3.97
CA ALA A 381 -30.37 -24.78 2.74
C ALA A 381 -29.02 -25.07 2.08
N HIS A 382 -27.94 -25.13 2.87
CA HIS A 382 -26.62 -25.52 2.42
C HIS A 382 -26.62 -26.94 1.82
N ALA A 383 -27.20 -27.91 2.53
CA ALA A 383 -27.31 -29.29 2.03
C ALA A 383 -28.12 -29.36 0.73
N THR A 384 -29.18 -28.56 0.57
CA THR A 384 -30.02 -28.55 -0.64
C THR A 384 -29.31 -27.99 -1.88
N LEU A 385 -28.24 -27.18 -1.73
CA LEU A 385 -27.46 -26.68 -2.87
C LEU A 385 -26.97 -27.80 -3.78
N GLY A 386 -26.61 -28.96 -3.20
CA GLY A 386 -26.13 -30.12 -3.94
C GLY A 386 -27.15 -30.62 -4.96
N ASN A 387 -28.44 -30.63 -4.58
CA ASN A 387 -29.53 -31.09 -5.43
C ASN A 387 -29.89 -30.07 -6.51
N ILE A 388 -29.90 -28.78 -6.16
CA ILE A 388 -30.27 -27.70 -7.09
C ILE A 388 -29.25 -27.55 -8.21
N PHE A 389 -27.97 -27.58 -7.87
CA PHE A 389 -26.88 -27.37 -8.82
C PHE A 389 -26.26 -28.69 -9.32
N ASN A 390 -26.82 -29.84 -8.92
CA ASN A 390 -26.30 -31.17 -9.25
C ASN A 390 -24.80 -31.33 -8.90
N LEU A 391 -24.42 -30.87 -7.71
CA LEU A 391 -23.04 -30.92 -7.22
C LEU A 391 -22.77 -32.29 -6.57
N PRO A 392 -21.61 -32.92 -6.83
CA PRO A 392 -21.15 -34.04 -6.02
C PRO A 392 -21.13 -33.62 -4.55
N THR A 393 -21.93 -34.28 -3.74
CA THR A 393 -22.08 -33.97 -2.31
C THR A 393 -21.43 -35.07 -1.48
N ILE A 394 -20.65 -34.69 -0.48
CA ILE A 394 -20.03 -35.61 0.48
C ILE A 394 -20.51 -35.24 1.88
N LEU A 395 -21.01 -36.24 2.59
CA LEU A 395 -21.45 -36.11 3.99
C LEU A 395 -20.40 -36.79 4.87
N THR A 396 -20.01 -36.15 5.97
CA THR A 396 -19.13 -36.78 6.96
C THR A 396 -19.61 -36.51 8.38
N THR A 397 -19.29 -37.43 9.28
CA THR A 397 -19.56 -37.33 10.71
C THR A 397 -18.32 -37.65 11.53
N SER A 398 -18.26 -37.09 12.74
CA SER A 398 -17.22 -37.35 13.73
C SER A 398 -17.80 -38.07 14.95
N ALA A 399 -17.30 -39.27 15.26
CA ALA A 399 -17.67 -40.10 16.41
C ALA A 399 -19.20 -40.20 16.61
N ASP A 400 -19.93 -40.54 15.55
CA ASP A 400 -21.39 -40.52 15.47
C ASP A 400 -22.10 -41.64 16.25
N THR A 401 -21.37 -42.64 16.71
CA THR A 401 -21.84 -43.63 17.69
C THR A 401 -21.73 -43.12 19.14
N GLY A 402 -21.16 -41.93 19.34
CA GLY A 402 -20.95 -41.28 20.64
C GLY A 402 -21.87 -40.08 20.88
N PRO A 403 -21.49 -39.17 21.80
CA PRO A 403 -22.32 -38.01 22.18
C PRO A 403 -22.51 -36.99 21.05
N ASN A 404 -21.68 -37.03 20.01
CA ASN A 404 -21.83 -36.19 18.83
C ASN A 404 -23.12 -36.52 18.07
N GLY A 405 -23.57 -37.77 18.12
CA GLY A 405 -24.84 -38.24 17.53
C GLY A 405 -24.78 -38.41 16.01
N GLN A 406 -25.91 -38.77 15.41
CA GLN A 406 -26.03 -39.03 13.98
C GLN A 406 -26.29 -37.73 13.18
N LEU A 407 -26.16 -37.79 11.86
CA LEU A 407 -26.67 -36.71 11.00
C LEU A 407 -28.21 -36.61 11.10
N PRO A 408 -28.76 -35.40 10.99
CA PRO A 408 -30.19 -35.16 10.90
C PRO A 408 -30.82 -35.95 9.77
N ARG A 409 -31.99 -36.53 10.03
CA ARG A 409 -32.72 -37.34 9.05
C ARG A 409 -33.07 -36.55 7.80
N GLU A 410 -33.29 -35.25 7.94
CA GLU A 410 -33.58 -34.33 6.85
C GLU A 410 -32.40 -34.22 5.88
N ILE A 411 -31.16 -34.16 6.37
CA ILE A 411 -29.97 -34.11 5.52
C ILE A 411 -29.78 -35.44 4.78
N VAL A 412 -29.98 -36.56 5.48
CA VAL A 412 -29.89 -37.90 4.88
C VAL A 412 -30.98 -38.09 3.81
N ALA A 413 -32.20 -37.61 4.07
CA ALA A 413 -33.31 -37.69 3.13
C ALA A 413 -33.11 -36.81 1.89
N LEU A 414 -32.39 -35.68 2.01
CA LEU A 414 -32.00 -34.85 0.87
C LEU A 414 -30.97 -35.54 -0.03
N HIS A 415 -30.19 -36.48 0.50
CA HIS A 415 -29.05 -37.12 -0.17
C HIS A 415 -29.07 -38.65 -0.05
N PRO A 416 -30.14 -39.33 -0.52
CA PRO A 416 -30.36 -40.76 -0.24
C PRO A 416 -29.33 -41.69 -0.89
N ASN A 417 -28.65 -41.23 -1.94
CA ASN A 417 -27.65 -42.01 -2.69
C ASN A 417 -26.21 -41.61 -2.34
N THR A 418 -26.01 -40.69 -1.40
CA THR A 418 -24.69 -40.20 -1.01
C THR A 418 -24.13 -41.07 0.11
N THR A 419 -22.90 -41.55 -0.07
CA THR A 419 -22.19 -42.27 0.99
C THR A 419 -21.80 -41.30 2.10
N ILE A 420 -22.13 -41.65 3.35
CA ILE A 420 -21.74 -40.90 4.54
C ILE A 420 -20.43 -41.48 5.05
N ILE A 421 -19.42 -40.64 5.23
CA ILE A 421 -18.10 -41.05 5.71
C ILE A 421 -18.05 -40.87 7.23
N HIS A 422 -18.06 -42.00 7.93
CA HIS A 422 -18.12 -42.06 9.39
C HIS A 422 -16.71 -42.11 10.00
N ARG A 423 -16.23 -40.98 10.52
CA ARG A 423 -14.90 -40.87 11.14
C ARG A 423 -15.02 -41.13 12.63
N GLN A 424 -14.39 -42.19 13.14
CA GLN A 424 -14.49 -42.58 14.55
C GLN A 424 -13.36 -42.02 15.43
N GLY A 425 -12.36 -41.36 14.85
CA GLY A 425 -11.24 -40.79 15.61
C GLY A 425 -10.68 -39.50 15.04
N GLU A 426 -10.56 -39.37 13.71
CA GLU A 426 -9.98 -38.19 13.08
C GLU A 426 -10.88 -36.97 13.31
N VAL A 427 -10.31 -35.88 13.85
CA VAL A 427 -11.04 -34.63 14.07
C VAL A 427 -11.13 -33.80 12.79
N ASN A 428 -10.00 -33.62 12.09
CA ASN A 428 -9.99 -33.03 10.76
C ASN A 428 -10.44 -34.06 9.73
N ALA A 429 -11.48 -33.76 8.95
CA ALA A 429 -11.97 -34.70 7.94
C ALA A 429 -10.90 -35.04 6.89
N TRP A 430 -9.98 -34.11 6.63
CA TRP A 430 -8.89 -34.34 5.70
C TRP A 430 -7.90 -35.40 6.18
N ASP A 431 -7.83 -35.72 7.48
CA ASP A 431 -6.91 -36.74 8.00
C ASP A 431 -7.38 -38.17 7.67
N ASN A 432 -8.66 -38.34 7.34
CA ASN A 432 -9.26 -39.62 6.99
C ASN A 432 -9.02 -39.98 5.50
N ASP A 433 -8.47 -41.18 5.25
CA ASP A 433 -8.13 -41.65 3.89
C ASP A 433 -9.34 -41.78 2.97
N GLU A 434 -10.46 -42.29 3.48
CA GLU A 434 -11.70 -42.48 2.71
C GLU A 434 -12.28 -41.13 2.30
N PHE A 435 -12.27 -40.15 3.21
CA PHE A 435 -12.69 -38.78 2.93
C PHE A 435 -11.82 -38.13 1.84
N ARG A 436 -10.49 -38.24 1.94
CA ARG A 436 -9.59 -37.74 0.89
C ARG A 436 -9.84 -38.41 -0.46
N ALA A 437 -10.06 -39.73 -0.46
CA ALA A 437 -10.35 -40.49 -1.66
C ALA A 437 -11.68 -40.04 -2.29
N ALA A 438 -12.73 -39.84 -1.49
CA ALA A 438 -14.02 -39.36 -1.96
C ALA A 438 -13.92 -37.97 -2.60
N ILE A 439 -13.21 -37.02 -1.96
CA ILE A 439 -12.97 -35.68 -2.52
C ILE A 439 -12.26 -35.78 -3.87
N LYS A 440 -11.16 -36.56 -3.93
CA LYS A 440 -10.39 -36.74 -5.18
C LYS A 440 -11.23 -37.41 -6.27
N ALA A 441 -12.10 -38.34 -5.92
CA ALA A 441 -12.99 -39.03 -6.84
C ALA A 441 -14.03 -38.09 -7.50
N THR A 442 -14.39 -36.97 -6.85
CA THR A 442 -15.27 -35.97 -7.48
C THR A 442 -14.65 -35.32 -8.73
N GLY A 443 -13.31 -35.27 -8.80
CA GLY A 443 -12.57 -34.53 -9.82
C GLY A 443 -12.76 -33.01 -9.77
N LYS A 444 -13.41 -32.48 -8.73
CA LYS A 444 -13.74 -31.05 -8.58
C LYS A 444 -12.61 -30.31 -7.87
N LYS A 445 -12.36 -29.06 -8.26
CA LYS A 445 -11.35 -28.21 -7.61
C LYS A 445 -11.95 -27.14 -6.69
N HIS A 446 -13.20 -26.79 -6.91
CA HIS A 446 -13.91 -25.84 -6.05
C HIS A 446 -14.67 -26.63 -5.00
N ILE A 447 -14.53 -26.23 -3.74
CA ILE A 447 -15.12 -26.91 -2.61
C ILE A 447 -15.98 -25.92 -1.86
N ILE A 448 -17.27 -26.23 -1.74
CA ILE A 448 -18.21 -25.49 -0.90
C ILE A 448 -18.38 -26.32 0.37
N LEU A 449 -18.14 -25.75 1.54
CA LEU A 449 -18.24 -26.49 2.79
C LEU A 449 -18.94 -25.70 3.90
N ALA A 450 -19.63 -26.43 4.76
CA ALA A 450 -20.17 -25.94 6.02
C ALA A 450 -20.10 -27.05 7.08
N GLY A 451 -19.97 -26.67 8.34
CA GLY A 451 -19.88 -27.64 9.41
C GLY A 451 -19.88 -27.10 10.82
N VAL A 452 -19.82 -28.03 11.78
CA VAL A 452 -19.78 -27.75 13.22
C VAL A 452 -18.63 -28.53 13.87
N VAL A 453 -17.78 -27.94 14.72
CA VAL A 453 -17.70 -26.50 15.06
C VAL A 453 -16.79 -25.72 14.09
N THR A 454 -17.10 -24.44 13.86
CA THR A 454 -16.43 -23.58 12.86
C THR A 454 -14.91 -23.53 13.01
N GLU A 455 -14.39 -23.38 14.22
CA GLU A 455 -12.96 -23.24 14.51
C GLU A 455 -12.18 -24.55 14.47
N VAL A 456 -12.86 -25.70 14.42
CA VAL A 456 -12.21 -27.03 14.39
C VAL A 456 -12.54 -27.75 13.08
N CYS A 457 -13.72 -28.37 12.97
CA CYS A 457 -14.05 -29.26 11.86
C CYS A 457 -14.08 -28.50 10.53
N THR A 458 -14.71 -27.32 10.51
CA THR A 458 -14.79 -26.46 9.31
C THR A 458 -13.43 -25.86 8.98
N SER A 459 -12.76 -25.21 9.95
CA SER A 459 -11.50 -24.51 9.67
C SER A 459 -10.35 -25.46 9.34
N PHE A 460 -10.18 -26.59 10.04
CA PHE A 460 -9.07 -27.51 9.79
C PHE A 460 -9.19 -28.13 8.40
N LEU A 461 -10.41 -28.51 8.01
CA LEU A 461 -10.66 -29.03 6.68
C LEU A 461 -10.40 -27.96 5.62
N ALA A 462 -10.93 -26.75 5.79
CA ALA A 462 -10.74 -25.66 4.84
C ALA A 462 -9.25 -25.35 4.63
N LEU A 463 -8.47 -25.27 5.71
CA LEU A 463 -7.03 -25.02 5.65
C LEU A 463 -6.28 -26.16 4.95
N SER A 464 -6.63 -27.41 5.22
CA SER A 464 -6.03 -28.58 4.59
C SER A 464 -6.33 -28.62 3.08
N LEU A 465 -7.56 -28.31 2.69
CA LEU A 465 -7.97 -28.20 1.29
C LEU A 465 -7.20 -27.09 0.55
N ARG A 466 -7.03 -25.92 1.18
CA ARG A 466 -6.21 -24.83 0.61
C ARG A 466 -4.75 -25.25 0.44
N GLN A 467 -4.17 -25.93 1.43
CA GLN A 467 -2.81 -26.46 1.35
C GLN A 467 -2.63 -27.44 0.17
N GLU A 468 -3.68 -28.21 -0.15
CA GLU A 468 -3.70 -29.18 -1.25
C GLU A 468 -4.06 -28.56 -2.61
N GLY A 469 -4.22 -27.22 -2.67
CA GLY A 469 -4.46 -26.47 -3.89
C GLY A 469 -5.91 -26.49 -4.36
N TYR A 470 -6.88 -26.77 -3.49
CA TYR A 470 -8.30 -26.56 -3.78
C TYR A 470 -8.69 -25.10 -3.54
N SER A 471 -9.75 -24.68 -4.22
CA SER A 471 -10.41 -23.40 -4.01
C SER A 471 -11.61 -23.60 -3.12
N VAL A 472 -11.68 -22.88 -2.00
CA VAL A 472 -12.60 -23.22 -0.91
C VAL A 472 -13.53 -22.06 -0.62
N TRP A 473 -14.83 -22.33 -0.59
CA TRP A 473 -15.90 -21.43 -0.17
C TRP A 473 -16.54 -21.97 1.10
N ALA A 474 -16.32 -21.28 2.22
CA ALA A 474 -16.93 -21.63 3.49
C ALA A 474 -18.25 -20.88 3.66
N ASN A 475 -19.37 -21.61 3.79
CA ASN A 475 -20.66 -21.01 4.09
C ASN A 475 -20.72 -20.70 5.60
N THR A 476 -20.62 -19.42 5.94
CA THR A 476 -20.55 -18.98 7.33
C THR A 476 -21.90 -19.08 8.04
N GLU A 477 -23.01 -18.85 7.35
CA GLU A 477 -24.37 -18.95 7.92
C GLU A 477 -24.73 -20.40 8.29
N ALA A 478 -24.16 -21.36 7.58
CA ALA A 478 -24.31 -22.78 7.85
C ALA A 478 -23.17 -23.36 8.70
N SER A 479 -22.22 -22.56 9.21
CA SER A 479 -21.14 -23.04 10.07
C SER A 479 -21.24 -22.42 11.47
N GLY A 480 -21.40 -23.25 12.51
CA GLY A 480 -21.70 -22.77 13.86
C GLY A 480 -20.66 -23.16 14.91
N THR A 481 -20.53 -22.35 15.96
CA THR A 481 -19.61 -22.58 17.10
C THR A 481 -20.15 -22.01 18.42
N PHE A 482 -19.36 -22.05 19.49
CA PHE A 482 -19.75 -21.72 20.86
C PHE A 482 -20.02 -20.23 21.12
N ASN A 483 -19.55 -19.32 20.25
CA ASN A 483 -19.82 -17.88 20.32
C ASN A 483 -19.23 -17.13 19.11
N GLU A 484 -19.69 -15.90 18.91
CA GLU A 484 -19.27 -15.02 17.80
C GLU A 484 -17.76 -14.75 17.77
N LYS A 485 -17.09 -14.69 18.93
CA LYS A 485 -15.63 -14.46 18.97
C LYS A 485 -14.88 -15.62 18.34
N LEU A 486 -15.23 -16.87 18.68
CA LEU A 486 -14.60 -18.05 18.09
C LEU A 486 -14.91 -18.17 16.59
N ALA A 487 -16.13 -17.81 16.18
CA ALA A 487 -16.50 -17.75 14.77
C ALA A 487 -15.61 -16.74 14.02
N ALA A 488 -15.45 -15.53 14.57
CA ALA A 488 -14.62 -14.48 13.97
C ALA A 488 -13.14 -14.86 13.90
N ASP A 489 -12.59 -15.50 14.95
CA ASP A 489 -11.20 -15.95 14.97
C ASP A 489 -10.95 -17.07 13.94
N ALA A 490 -11.88 -18.01 13.79
CA ALA A 490 -11.82 -19.06 12.78
C ALA A 490 -11.92 -18.51 11.35
N ASN A 491 -12.90 -17.63 11.12
CA ASN A 491 -13.14 -16.98 9.84
C ASN A 491 -11.91 -16.18 9.38
N ARG A 492 -11.32 -15.37 10.28
CA ARG A 492 -10.08 -14.63 9.98
C ARG A 492 -8.92 -15.56 9.60
N ARG A 493 -8.79 -16.70 10.27
CA ARG A 493 -7.76 -17.70 9.97
C ARG A 493 -7.99 -18.35 8.59
N MET A 494 -9.23 -18.64 8.24
CA MET A 494 -9.60 -19.17 6.92
C MET A 494 -9.34 -18.14 5.80
N GLU A 495 -9.75 -16.89 5.99
CA GLU A 495 -9.49 -15.80 5.02
C GLU A 495 -7.99 -15.60 4.77
N GLN A 496 -7.17 -15.65 5.82
CA GLN A 496 -5.70 -15.54 5.70
C GLN A 496 -5.08 -16.67 4.87
N ALA A 497 -5.75 -17.83 4.77
CA ALA A 497 -5.36 -18.95 3.91
C ALA A 497 -5.98 -18.88 2.49
N GLY A 498 -6.70 -17.80 2.18
CA GLY A 498 -7.38 -17.58 0.91
C GLY A 498 -8.66 -18.42 0.75
N VAL A 499 -9.33 -18.78 1.85
CA VAL A 499 -10.69 -19.33 1.81
C VAL A 499 -11.66 -18.17 1.54
N HIS A 500 -12.59 -18.36 0.61
CA HIS A 500 -13.65 -17.41 0.32
C HIS A 500 -14.77 -17.59 1.35
N LEU A 501 -15.01 -16.57 2.19
CA LEU A 501 -16.15 -16.58 3.11
C LEU A 501 -17.38 -15.98 2.43
N GLY A 502 -18.54 -16.62 2.62
CA GLY A 502 -19.79 -16.09 2.09
C GLY A 502 -21.02 -16.70 2.76
N GLY A 503 -22.14 -16.00 2.65
CA GLY A 503 -23.45 -16.54 3.00
C GLY A 503 -24.01 -17.44 1.90
N LEU A 504 -25.09 -18.15 2.23
CA LEU A 504 -25.80 -19.05 1.33
C LEU A 504 -26.24 -18.33 0.05
N PHE A 505 -26.83 -17.14 0.18
CA PHE A 505 -27.34 -16.39 -0.95
C PHE A 505 -26.23 -16.03 -1.93
N ALA A 506 -25.08 -15.54 -1.44
CA ALA A 506 -23.93 -15.21 -2.28
C ALA A 506 -23.39 -16.45 -3.02
N ILE A 507 -23.26 -17.59 -2.33
CA ILE A 507 -22.82 -18.86 -2.92
C ILE A 507 -23.79 -19.31 -4.02
N ALA A 508 -25.10 -19.27 -3.76
CA ALA A 508 -26.12 -19.66 -4.74
C ALA A 508 -26.11 -18.75 -5.97
N MET A 509 -26.00 -17.44 -5.78
CA MET A 509 -25.92 -16.48 -6.89
C MET A 509 -24.63 -16.65 -7.69
N ASP A 510 -23.50 -16.91 -7.03
CA ASP A 510 -22.22 -17.13 -7.69
C ASP A 510 -22.27 -18.41 -8.54
N LEU A 511 -22.91 -19.49 -8.07
CA LEU A 511 -23.14 -20.71 -8.87
C LEU A 511 -24.12 -20.48 -10.04
N MET A 512 -25.22 -19.75 -9.83
CA MET A 512 -26.26 -19.52 -10.83
C MET A 512 -25.78 -18.65 -12.00
N ARG A 513 -25.01 -17.59 -11.70
CA ARG A 513 -24.53 -16.53 -12.64
C ARG A 513 -25.61 -15.63 -13.22
N ASP A 514 -26.67 -16.21 -13.76
CA ASP A 514 -27.72 -15.50 -14.50
C ASP A 514 -29.07 -16.11 -14.12
N TRP A 515 -30.05 -15.27 -13.78
CA TRP A 515 -31.41 -15.69 -13.46
C TRP A 515 -32.08 -16.47 -14.61
N ARG A 516 -31.60 -16.32 -15.84
CA ARG A 516 -32.10 -17.03 -17.03
C ARG A 516 -31.44 -18.40 -17.25
N ASN A 517 -30.43 -18.77 -16.46
CA ASN A 517 -29.71 -20.04 -16.62
C ASN A 517 -30.55 -21.25 -16.15
N THR A 518 -29.98 -22.44 -16.32
CA THR A 518 -30.46 -23.67 -15.68
C THR A 518 -29.32 -24.28 -14.84
N PRO A 519 -29.47 -24.41 -13.50
CA PRO A 519 -30.55 -23.81 -12.72
C PRO A 519 -30.51 -22.27 -12.77
N GLY A 520 -31.69 -21.65 -12.71
CA GLY A 520 -31.92 -20.20 -12.70
C GLY A 520 -33.18 -19.88 -11.92
N SER A 521 -33.95 -18.87 -12.30
CA SER A 521 -35.19 -18.47 -11.60
C SER A 521 -36.15 -19.63 -11.31
N PRO A 522 -36.44 -20.57 -12.24
CA PRO A 522 -37.41 -21.64 -12.00
C PRO A 522 -37.03 -22.55 -10.83
N GLU A 523 -35.74 -22.84 -10.66
CA GLU A 523 -35.24 -23.70 -9.59
C GLU A 523 -34.89 -22.93 -8.31
N LEU A 524 -34.38 -21.70 -8.44
CA LEU A 524 -33.91 -20.91 -7.30
C LEU A 524 -35.02 -20.15 -6.58
N LEU A 525 -36.07 -19.68 -7.26
CA LEU A 525 -37.15 -18.99 -6.57
C LEU A 525 -37.86 -19.90 -5.54
N PRO A 526 -38.20 -21.17 -5.85
CA PRO A 526 -38.73 -22.10 -4.85
C PRO A 526 -37.75 -22.39 -3.70
N PHE A 527 -36.45 -22.45 -3.99
CA PHE A 527 -35.42 -22.62 -2.97
C PHE A 527 -35.36 -21.42 -2.02
N LEU A 528 -35.31 -20.21 -2.56
CA LEU A 528 -35.30 -18.97 -1.77
C LEU A 528 -36.61 -18.80 -1.00
N ASP A 529 -37.74 -19.22 -1.57
CA ASP A 529 -39.03 -19.20 -0.88
C ASP A 529 -39.04 -20.06 0.39
N VAL A 530 -38.35 -21.20 0.37
CA VAL A 530 -38.25 -22.11 1.53
C VAL A 530 -37.23 -21.63 2.55
N TYR A 531 -36.05 -21.20 2.08
CA TYR A 531 -34.89 -21.00 2.97
C TYR A 531 -34.52 -19.54 3.23
N LEU A 532 -35.10 -18.57 2.51
CA LEU A 532 -34.84 -17.15 2.70
C LEU A 532 -36.16 -16.39 2.88
N PRO A 533 -36.73 -16.36 4.11
CA PRO A 533 -38.06 -15.81 4.37
C PRO A 533 -38.26 -14.38 3.85
N ASP A 534 -37.25 -13.52 3.95
CA ASP A 534 -37.36 -12.13 3.47
C ASP A 534 -37.56 -12.07 1.94
N TYR A 535 -36.88 -12.96 1.21
CA TYR A 535 -37.05 -13.06 -0.24
C TYR A 535 -38.38 -13.74 -0.60
N SER A 536 -38.83 -14.73 0.19
CA SER A 536 -40.17 -15.32 0.07
C SER A 536 -41.26 -14.24 0.14
N LEU A 537 -41.22 -13.40 1.17
CA LEU A 537 -42.21 -12.33 1.35
C LEU A 537 -42.22 -11.37 0.16
N LEU A 538 -41.04 -10.98 -0.33
CA LEU A 538 -40.89 -10.15 -1.52
C LEU A 538 -41.49 -10.81 -2.77
N ALA A 539 -41.10 -12.04 -3.06
CA ALA A 539 -41.52 -12.75 -4.27
C ALA A 539 -43.02 -13.05 -4.26
N ARG A 540 -43.57 -13.46 -3.10
CA ARG A 540 -45.00 -13.70 -2.93
C ARG A 540 -45.81 -12.41 -3.00
N ALA A 541 -45.35 -11.32 -2.38
CA ALA A 541 -46.02 -10.02 -2.47
C ALA A 541 -46.12 -9.54 -3.94
N HIS A 542 -45.05 -9.71 -4.73
CA HIS A 542 -45.07 -9.40 -6.16
C HIS A 542 -46.03 -10.32 -6.94
N GLY A 543 -46.00 -11.63 -6.68
CA GLY A 543 -46.91 -12.59 -7.29
C GLY A 543 -48.37 -12.29 -6.97
N ASP A 544 -48.68 -12.00 -5.71
CA ASP A 544 -50.03 -11.66 -5.24
C ASP A 544 -50.52 -10.35 -5.86
N ALA A 545 -49.65 -9.35 -6.01
CA ALA A 545 -50.00 -8.09 -6.68
C ALA A 545 -50.40 -8.31 -8.15
N ILE A 546 -49.68 -9.19 -8.87
CA ILE A 546 -50.01 -9.56 -10.26
C ILE A 546 -51.34 -10.32 -10.32
N LEU A 547 -51.53 -11.29 -9.42
CA LEU A 547 -52.73 -12.15 -9.41
C LEU A 547 -53.99 -11.38 -8.98
N ASN A 548 -53.87 -10.42 -8.06
CA ASN A 548 -54.99 -9.65 -7.53
C ASN A 548 -55.30 -8.38 -8.34
N GLY A 549 -54.29 -7.75 -8.96
CA GLY A 549 -54.48 -6.64 -9.91
C GLY A 549 -55.03 -5.33 -9.31
N THR A 550 -55.05 -5.18 -7.99
CA THR A 550 -55.62 -4.00 -7.31
C THR A 550 -54.53 -3.11 -6.72
N LEU A 551 -54.53 -1.83 -7.07
CA LEU A 551 -53.75 -0.77 -6.42
C LEU A 551 -54.67 0.11 -5.56
N ILE A 552 -54.21 0.50 -4.38
CA ILE A 552 -54.92 1.50 -3.55
C ILE A 552 -54.73 2.91 -4.15
N GLU A 553 -55.66 3.84 -3.85
CA GLU A 553 -55.76 5.15 -4.51
C GLU A 553 -54.45 5.96 -4.49
N GLY A 554 -53.73 5.99 -3.35
CA GLY A 554 -52.43 6.67 -3.25
C GLY A 554 -51.24 5.89 -3.84
N GLU A 555 -51.34 4.57 -3.97
CA GLU A 555 -50.27 3.75 -4.57
C GLU A 555 -50.22 3.95 -6.09
N LYS A 556 -51.37 4.20 -6.73
CA LYS A 556 -51.45 4.56 -8.15
C LYS A 556 -50.67 5.83 -8.47
N GLU A 557 -50.60 6.78 -7.54
CA GLU A 557 -49.85 8.02 -7.70
C GLU A 557 -48.33 7.78 -7.65
N ILE A 558 -47.88 6.74 -6.93
CA ILE A 558 -46.48 6.36 -6.80
C ILE A 558 -46.02 5.56 -8.03
N VAL A 559 -46.81 4.59 -8.48
CA VAL A 559 -46.42 3.67 -9.58
C VAL A 559 -46.50 4.35 -10.96
N ASN A 560 -47.39 5.34 -11.13
CA ASN A 560 -47.53 6.07 -12.41
C ASN A 560 -46.58 7.26 -12.56
N VAL A 561 -45.61 7.45 -11.67
CA VAL A 561 -44.56 8.46 -11.87
C VAL A 561 -43.67 7.99 -13.01
N VAL A 562 -43.93 8.52 -14.20
CA VAL A 562 -42.99 8.46 -15.32
C VAL A 562 -41.79 9.34 -14.93
N VAL A 563 -40.68 8.72 -14.54
CA VAL A 563 -39.39 9.40 -14.31
C VAL A 563 -38.69 9.66 -15.63
#